data_AF-A0A7Y2HJ22-F1
#
_entry.id   AF-A0A7Y2HJ22-F1
#
_cell.length_a   1.000
_cell.length_b   1.000
_cell.length_c   1.000
_cell.angle_alpha   90.00
_cell.angle_beta   90.00
_cell.angle_gamma   90.00
#
_symmetry.space_group_name_H-M   'P 1'
#
loop_
_entity.id
_entity.type
_entity.pdbx_description
1 polymer ?
#
loop_
_entity_poly.entity_id
_entity_poly.type
_entity_poly.pdbx_seq_one_letter_code
_entity_poly.pdbx_strand_id
1 'polypeptide(L)'
;MDNFFISNIDDADTVPMFSLTDEEDPAIGDKYSEEIPIIALRNTVLFPGVVIPINIGRPKSIAAIKASDGTDKFVGVLSQVDGKIEDPTINDLFRIG
;
A
#
# COMPACT_ATOMS: atom_id res chain seq x y z
N MET A 1 35.84 16.74 -19.34
CA MET A 1 36.85 15.84 -19.92
C MET A 1 37.92 15.64 -18.87
N ASP A 2 37.78 14.51 -18.20
CA ASP A 2 38.83 13.59 -17.78
C ASP A 2 39.92 14.11 -16.81
N ASN A 3 39.85 13.64 -15.55
CA ASN A 3 40.63 12.45 -15.21
C ASN A 3 40.21 11.88 -13.83
N PHE A 4 39.67 10.67 -13.87
CA PHE A 4 39.70 9.72 -12.77
C PHE A 4 41.16 9.28 -12.56
N PHE A 5 41.68 9.31 -11.34
CA PHE A 5 42.59 8.28 -10.83
C PHE A 5 42.49 8.21 -9.30
N ILE A 6 42.01 7.05 -8.85
CA ILE A 6 42.07 6.55 -7.49
C ILE A 6 43.49 5.99 -7.30
N SER A 7 44.14 6.32 -6.19
CA SER A 7 45.28 5.55 -5.68
C SER A 7 45.09 5.28 -4.19
N ASN A 8 44.44 4.14 -3.94
CA ASN A 8 44.64 3.14 -2.88
C ASN A 8 45.26 3.61 -1.55
N ILE A 9 44.47 3.51 -0.47
CA ILE A 9 44.82 2.64 0.65
C ILE A 9 43.57 1.84 1.03
N ASP A 10 43.73 0.51 0.99
CA ASP A 10 42.84 -0.49 1.56
C ASP A 10 42.74 -0.33 3.08
N ASP A 11 41.52 -0.17 3.58
CA ASP A 11 41.00 -1.02 4.65
C ASP A 11 39.48 -1.10 4.42
N ALA A 12 38.97 -2.33 4.41
CA ALA A 12 37.58 -2.63 4.13
C ALA A 12 36.63 -1.88 5.08
N ASP A 13 35.45 -1.58 4.56
CA ASP A 13 34.25 -1.18 5.31
C ASP A 13 34.16 0.28 5.78
N THR A 14 34.08 1.22 4.83
CA THR A 14 33.11 2.31 5.01
C THR A 14 32.55 2.77 3.68
N VAL A 15 31.43 2.19 3.29
CA VAL A 15 30.56 2.80 2.27
C VAL A 15 30.10 4.15 2.83
N PRO A 16 30.18 5.25 2.06
CA PRO A 16 29.68 6.54 2.51
C PRO A 16 28.18 6.38 2.79
N MET A 17 27.84 6.42 4.08
CA MET A 17 26.46 6.50 4.53
C MET A 17 25.94 7.85 4.05
N PHE A 18 25.13 7.84 3.00
CA PHE A 18 24.27 8.97 2.66
C PHE A 18 23.41 9.23 3.89
N SER A 19 23.79 10.24 4.67
CA SER A 19 22.92 10.84 5.67
C SER A 19 22.17 11.98 5.00
N LEU A 20 20.95 12.24 5.49
CA LEU A 20 20.17 13.46 5.28
C LEU A 20 19.32 13.50 3.99
N THR A 21 18.33 12.63 3.94
CA THR A 21 16.97 13.12 4.20
C THR A 21 16.30 12.07 5.07
N ASP A 22 16.36 12.29 6.39
CA ASP A 22 15.24 11.92 7.26
C ASP A 22 14.06 12.80 6.81
N GLU A 23 13.50 12.52 5.63
CA GLU A 23 12.06 12.67 5.51
C GLU A 23 11.60 11.60 6.49
N GLU A 24 11.38 11.98 7.75
CA GLU A 24 10.59 11.18 8.68
C GLU A 24 9.42 10.71 7.83
N ASP A 25 9.39 9.42 7.43
CA ASP A 25 8.27 8.87 6.67
C ASP A 25 7.10 9.12 7.62
N PRO A 26 6.27 10.16 7.35
CA PRO A 26 5.51 10.84 8.38
C PRO A 26 4.75 9.74 9.07
N ALA A 27 5.03 9.58 10.38
CA ALA A 27 4.70 8.40 11.15
C ALA A 27 3.38 7.84 10.63
N ILE A 28 3.37 6.59 10.13
CA ILE A 28 2.32 5.95 9.31
C ILE A 28 0.86 6.40 9.63
N GLY A 29 0.57 6.81 10.86
CA GLY A 29 -0.67 7.44 11.30
C GLY A 29 -1.04 8.82 10.72
N ASP A 30 -0.13 9.64 10.18
CA ASP A 30 -0.49 10.96 9.62
C ASP A 30 -0.94 10.87 8.14
N LYS A 31 -0.74 9.72 7.50
CA LYS A 31 -1.00 9.51 6.06
C LYS A 31 -2.40 8.96 5.75
N TYR A 32 -3.07 8.40 6.75
CA TYR A 32 -4.37 7.77 6.58
C TYR A 32 -5.38 8.36 7.56
N SER A 33 -6.64 8.46 7.12
CA SER A 33 -7.73 8.82 8.02
C SER A 33 -7.94 7.77 9.12
N GLU A 34 -8.49 8.19 10.27
CA GLU A 34 -8.82 7.29 11.39
C GLU A 34 -9.69 6.10 10.97
N GLU A 35 -10.56 6.32 9.98
CA GLU A 35 -11.39 5.29 9.36
C GLU A 35 -11.06 5.15 7.88
N ILE A 36 -10.78 3.91 7.44
CA ILE A 36 -10.51 3.56 6.04
C ILE A 36 -11.63 2.65 5.53
N PRO A 37 -12.34 3.03 4.45
CA PRO A 37 -13.35 2.18 3.86
C PRO A 37 -12.72 0.95 3.19
N ILE A 38 -13.35 -0.22 3.38
CA ILE A 38 -12.84 -1.51 2.89
C ILE A 38 -13.61 -2.01 1.67
N ILE A 39 -12.88 -2.52 0.68
CA ILE A 39 -13.43 -3.24 -0.48
C ILE A 39 -13.03 -4.71 -0.42
N ALA A 40 -14.02 -5.59 -0.51
CA ALA A 40 -13.80 -7.04 -0.55
C ALA A 40 -13.38 -7.50 -1.96
N LEU A 41 -12.21 -8.12 -2.07
CA LEU A 41 -11.70 -8.72 -3.30
C LEU A 41 -12.08 -10.19 -3.41
N ARG A 42 -12.58 -10.59 -4.59
CA ARG A 42 -12.95 -11.96 -4.90
C ARG A 42 -11.89 -12.58 -5.79
N ASN A 43 -11.40 -13.78 -5.44
CA ASN A 43 -10.43 -14.55 -6.23
C ASN A 43 -9.15 -13.75 -6.58
N THR A 44 -8.76 -12.78 -5.75
CA THR A 44 -7.59 -11.92 -6.00
C THR A 44 -6.97 -11.51 -4.67
N VAL A 45 -5.64 -11.46 -4.65
CA VAL A 45 -4.83 -10.90 -3.57
C VAL A 45 -3.96 -9.81 -4.21
N LEU A 46 -3.91 -8.64 -3.58
CA LEU A 46 -3.07 -7.53 -4.03
C LEU A 46 -1.84 -7.42 -3.14
N PHE A 47 -0.70 -7.20 -3.77
CA PHE A 47 0.56 -6.92 -3.08
C PHE A 47 0.99 -5.47 -3.32
N PRO A 48 1.75 -4.86 -2.40
CA PRO A 48 2.29 -3.52 -2.60
C PRO A 48 3.04 -3.38 -3.93
N GLY A 49 2.87 -2.24 -4.59
CA GLY A 49 3.50 -1.94 -5.89
C GLY A 49 2.79 -2.51 -7.12
N VAL A 50 1.73 -3.30 -6.95
CA VAL A 50 0.94 -3.84 -8.06
C VAL A 50 -0.16 -2.85 -8.49
N VAL A 51 -0.23 -2.55 -9.78
CA VAL A 51 -1.28 -1.72 -10.37
C VAL A 51 -2.14 -2.58 -11.31
N ILE A 52 -3.42 -2.75 -10.98
CA ILE A 52 -4.38 -3.46 -11.85
C ILE A 52 -5.68 -2.66 -12.00
N PRO A 53 -6.34 -2.73 -13.16
CA PRO A 53 -7.70 -2.25 -13.30
C PRO A 53 -8.68 -3.19 -12.58
N ILE A 54 -9.58 -2.64 -11.77
CA ILE A 54 -10.60 -3.41 -11.03
C ILE A 54 -11.99 -2.92 -11.42
N ASN A 55 -12.89 -3.85 -11.73
CA ASN A 55 -14.29 -3.53 -12.01
C ASN A 55 -15.09 -3.52 -10.71
N ILE A 56 -15.73 -2.38 -10.42
CA ILE A 56 -16.55 -2.20 -9.21
C ILE A 56 -18.02 -2.17 -9.61
N GLY A 57 -18.82 -3.10 -9.07
CA GLY A 57 -20.25 -3.19 -9.37
C GLY A 57 -21.16 -3.40 -8.16
N ARG A 58 -20.62 -3.79 -7.01
CA ARG A 58 -21.42 -4.01 -5.80
C ARG A 58 -21.78 -2.67 -5.15
N PRO A 59 -23.05 -2.45 -4.74
CA PRO A 59 -23.46 -1.21 -4.07
C PRO A 59 -22.58 -0.84 -2.87
N LYS A 60 -22.19 -1.82 -2.04
CA LYS A 60 -21.30 -1.60 -0.88
C LYS A 60 -19.91 -1.12 -1.28
N SER A 61 -19.33 -1.66 -2.36
CA SER A 61 -18.02 -1.23 -2.86
C SER A 61 -18.06 0.16 -3.48
N ILE A 62 -19.14 0.50 -4.19
CA ILE A 62 -19.36 1.86 -4.72
C ILE A 62 -19.51 2.86 -3.56
N ALA A 63 -20.22 2.48 -2.49
CA ALA A 63 -20.35 3.29 -1.30
C ALA A 63 -18.99 3.50 -0.58
N ALA A 64 -18.16 2.46 -0.50
CA ALA A 64 -16.80 2.54 0.06
C ALA A 64 -15.92 3.54 -0.71
N ILE A 65 -15.94 3.51 -2.04
CA ILE A 65 -15.23 4.49 -2.89
C ILE A 65 -15.73 5.90 -2.59
N LYS A 66 -17.06 6.12 -2.57
CA LYS A 66 -17.64 7.44 -2.29
C LYS A 66 -17.32 7.94 -0.89
N ALA A 67 -17.19 7.05 0.09
CA ALA A 67 -16.78 7.42 1.45
C ALA A 67 -15.32 7.92 1.48
N SER A 68 -14.46 7.38 0.62
CA SER A 68 -13.06 7.84 0.51
C SER A 68 -12.90 9.19 -0.21
N ASP A 69 -13.92 9.65 -0.96
CA ASP A 69 -13.85 10.94 -1.67
C ASP A 69 -13.74 12.15 -0.72
N GLY A 70 -14.17 11.99 0.54
CA GLY A 70 -14.06 13.03 1.58
C GLY A 70 -12.73 13.04 2.33
N THR A 71 -11.82 12.12 2.01
CA THR A 71 -10.51 11.95 2.68
C THR A 71 -9.38 11.93 1.64
N ASP A 72 -8.22 11.40 2.00
CA ASP A 72 -7.06 11.23 1.11
C ASP A 72 -7.26 10.18 0.00
N LYS A 73 -8.51 9.79 -0.28
CA LYS A 73 -8.92 8.84 -1.33
C LYS A 73 -8.30 7.45 -1.20
N PHE A 74 -7.93 7.09 0.03
CA PHE A 74 -7.48 5.75 0.34
C PHE A 74 -8.66 4.81 0.57
N VAL A 75 -8.53 3.61 0.03
CA VAL A 75 -9.40 2.48 0.32
C VAL A 75 -8.53 1.31 0.75
N GLY A 76 -8.98 0.58 1.76
CA GLY A 76 -8.39 -0.70 2.13
C GLY A 76 -9.00 -1.81 1.28
N VAL A 77 -8.23 -2.87 1.06
CA VAL A 77 -8.69 -4.04 0.32
C VAL A 77 -8.45 -5.28 1.15
N LEU A 78 -9.47 -6.14 1.24
CA LEU A 78 -9.34 -7.43 1.93
C LEU A 78 -9.86 -8.53 1.02
N SER A 79 -9.12 -9.62 0.93
CA SER A 79 -9.58 -10.79 0.17
C SER A 79 -10.69 -11.52 0.94
N GLN A 80 -11.64 -12.08 0.19
CA GLN A 80 -12.67 -12.96 0.74
C GLN A 80 -12.09 -14.34 1.06
N VAL A 81 -12.58 -14.95 2.15
CA VAL A 81 -12.26 -16.33 2.52
C VAL A 81 -12.93 -17.30 1.55
N ASP A 82 -14.24 -17.12 1.29
CA ASP A 82 -14.97 -17.86 0.26
C ASP A 82 -15.46 -16.90 -0.84
N GLY A 83 -14.85 -17.01 -2.01
CA GLY A 83 -15.21 -16.24 -3.19
C GLY A 83 -16.60 -16.56 -3.75
N LYS A 84 -17.35 -17.53 -3.23
CA LYS A 84 -18.74 -17.78 -3.67
C LYS A 84 -19.75 -16.85 -3.00
N ILE A 85 -19.36 -16.16 -1.92
CA ILE A 85 -20.25 -15.27 -1.19
C ILE A 85 -20.42 -13.96 -1.97
N GLU A 86 -21.66 -13.67 -2.36
CA GLU A 86 -21.97 -12.47 -3.16
C GLU A 86 -21.96 -11.19 -2.33
N ASP A 87 -22.46 -11.25 -1.10
CA ASP A 87 -22.51 -10.13 -0.16
C ASP A 87 -21.74 -10.47 1.12
N PRO A 88 -20.40 -10.34 1.12
CA PRO A 88 -19.57 -10.72 2.26
C PRO A 88 -19.81 -9.81 3.46
N THR A 89 -19.78 -10.41 4.65
CA THR A 89 -19.70 -9.74 5.94
C THR A 89 -18.24 -9.67 6.40
N ILE A 90 -17.99 -8.98 7.51
CA ILE A 90 -16.62 -8.88 8.06
C ILE A 90 -16.02 -10.23 8.46
N ASN A 91 -16.85 -11.22 8.78
CA ASN A 91 -16.40 -12.57 9.12
C ASN A 91 -15.99 -13.39 7.88
N ASP A 92 -16.39 -12.94 6.69
CA ASP A 92 -16.08 -13.60 5.42
C ASP A 92 -14.80 -13.06 4.76
N LEU A 93 -14.10 -12.15 5.45
CA LEU A 93 -12.87 -11.51 4.98
C LEU A 93 -11.67 -11.98 5.80
N PHE A 94 -10.51 -12.03 5.14
CA PHE A 94 -9.25 -12.13 5.88
C PHE A 94 -9.02 -10.87 6.71
N ARG A 95 -8.36 -11.03 7.87
CA ARG A 95 -8.05 -9.92 8.78
C ARG A 95 -6.80 -9.12 8.38
N ILE A 96 -6.06 -9.61 7.40
CA ILE A 96 -4.80 -9.03 6.94
C ILE A 96 -4.93 -8.84 5.42
N GLY A 97 -4.57 -7.65 4.94
CA GLY A 97 -4.55 -7.26 3.54
C GLY A 97 -4.13 -5.81 3.38
#